data_AF-A0A2E1XK56-F1
#
_entry.id   AF-A0A2E1XK56-F1
#
_cell.length_a   1.000
_cell.length_b   1.000
_cell.length_c   1.000
_cell.angle_alpha   90.00
_cell.angle_beta   90.00
_cell.angle_gamma   90.00
#
_symmetry.space_group_name_H-M   'P 1'
#
loop_
_entity.id
_entity.type
_entity.pdbx_description
1 polymer ?
#
loop_
_entity_poly.entity_id
_entity_poly.type
_entity_poly.pdbx_seq_one_letter_code
_entity_poly.pdbx_strand_id
1 'polypeptide(L)'
;MKFRSLLLGASAAAGAAFLTAPASATPFTVYYDVTDLGGSYQYDIDVVLDNNDGSWSSGQEFDWFSFGNQTDDIEVEGAFGDPVLSGVPVPFSVTQTSGGANGPTLCVDTCSVGDGGYVPSLNETFSFTILASTFLGAGELLWSNLSATGGNASQYNIAVLGDPMSEVPLPAGALLFLTGLGGAAAAGRKRAASS
;
A
#
# COMPACT_ATOMS: atom_id res chain seq x y z
N MET A 1 33.78 34.03 41.46
CA MET A 1 32.30 34.07 41.48
C MET A 1 31.77 33.33 40.26
N LYS A 2 30.95 32.30 40.51
CA LYS A 2 29.90 31.68 39.68
C LYS A 2 30.26 30.96 38.37
N PHE A 3 30.32 29.62 38.50
CA PHE A 3 29.98 28.62 37.49
C PHE A 3 28.70 28.98 36.72
N ARG A 4 28.69 28.77 35.40
CA ARG A 4 27.45 28.65 34.61
C ARG A 4 27.45 27.31 33.88
N SER A 5 26.68 26.40 34.45
CA SER A 5 26.16 25.18 33.86
C SER A 5 25.15 25.55 32.76
N LEU A 6 25.18 24.88 31.60
CA LEU A 6 24.09 24.92 30.63
C LEU A 6 23.89 23.54 29.98
N LEU A 7 22.98 22.81 30.61
CA LEU A 7 21.97 21.88 30.08
C LEU A 7 22.24 21.21 28.71
N LEU A 8 22.45 19.89 28.77
CA LEU A 8 22.15 18.93 27.72
C LEU A 8 20.67 19.06 27.31
N GLY A 9 20.41 19.36 26.04
CA GLY A 9 19.10 19.17 25.42
C GLY A 9 18.94 17.70 25.04
N ALA A 10 18.08 16.98 25.77
CA ALA A 10 17.61 15.66 25.35
C ALA A 10 16.45 15.86 24.37
N SER A 11 16.69 15.59 23.08
CA SER A 11 15.61 15.44 22.09
C SER A 11 14.90 14.11 22.35
N ALA A 12 13.69 14.17 22.89
CA ALA A 12 12.80 13.02 22.94
C ALA A 12 12.26 12.76 21.53
N ALA A 13 12.70 11.67 20.90
CA ALA A 13 12.06 11.15 19.70
C ALA A 13 10.72 10.50 20.12
N ALA A 14 9.61 11.17 19.83
CA ALA A 14 8.29 10.57 19.94
C ALA A 14 8.13 9.56 18.80
N GLY A 15 8.25 8.27 19.11
CA GLY A 15 7.87 7.20 18.19
C GLY A 15 6.36 7.19 18.03
N ALA A 16 5.88 7.49 16.82
CA ALA A 16 4.48 7.29 16.46
C ALA A 16 4.18 5.78 16.50
N ALA A 17 3.42 5.36 17.52
CA ALA A 17 2.85 4.02 17.54
C ALA A 17 1.63 4.04 16.61
N PHE A 18 1.81 3.56 15.38
CA PHE A 18 0.70 3.32 14.48
C PHE A 18 -0.16 2.19 15.06
N LEU A 19 -1.42 2.49 15.33
CA LEU A 19 -2.43 1.48 15.65
C LEU A 19 -2.68 0.68 14.37
N THR A 20 -2.07 -0.50 14.26
CA THR A 20 -2.39 -1.44 13.19
C THR A 20 -3.75 -2.06 13.51
N ALA A 21 -4.81 -1.60 12.84
CA ALA A 21 -6.05 -2.36 12.78
C ALA A 21 -5.74 -3.78 12.27
N PRO A 22 -6.42 -4.83 12.74
CA PRO A 22 -6.25 -6.16 12.19
C PRO A 22 -6.77 -6.12 10.74
N ALA A 23 -5.86 -6.00 9.78
CA ALA A 23 -6.18 -6.21 8.38
C ALA A 23 -6.76 -7.62 8.24
N SER A 24 -7.93 -7.73 7.62
CA SER A 24 -8.47 -9.05 7.29
C SER A 24 -7.53 -9.70 6.28
N ALA A 25 -7.11 -10.93 6.57
CA ALA A 25 -6.20 -11.70 5.72
C ALA A 25 -6.73 -11.72 4.26
N THR A 26 -5.91 -11.23 3.34
CA THR A 26 -6.17 -11.21 1.91
C THR A 26 -4.89 -11.54 1.14
N PRO A 27 -4.94 -12.38 0.10
CA PRO A 27 -3.76 -12.75 -0.67
C PRO A 27 -3.35 -11.70 -1.71
N PHE A 28 -3.97 -10.52 -1.68
CA PHE A 28 -3.71 -9.44 -2.62
C PHE A 28 -2.98 -8.28 -1.94
N THR A 29 -2.12 -7.64 -2.72
CA THR A 29 -1.61 -6.30 -2.44
C THR A 29 -2.11 -5.35 -3.52
N VAL A 30 -2.59 -4.18 -3.11
CA VAL A 30 -2.92 -3.07 -4.02
C VAL A 30 -1.83 -2.04 -3.94
N TYR A 31 -1.29 -1.71 -5.10
CA TYR A 31 -0.30 -0.66 -5.30
C TYR A 31 -0.93 0.50 -6.05
N TYR A 32 -0.42 1.70 -5.82
CA TYR A 32 -0.84 2.85 -6.59
C TYR A 32 0.26 3.90 -6.73
N ASP A 33 0.28 4.57 -7.87
CA ASP A 33 0.98 5.83 -8.08
C ASP A 33 -0.03 6.96 -8.26
N VAL A 34 0.31 8.16 -7.81
CA VAL A 34 -0.54 9.34 -7.92
C VAL A 34 0.17 10.48 -8.65
N THR A 35 -0.48 11.02 -9.68
CA THR A 35 -0.01 12.16 -10.47
C THR A 35 -0.95 13.35 -10.29
N ASP A 36 -0.42 14.50 -9.86
CA ASP A 36 -1.15 15.77 -9.80
C ASP A 36 -1.31 16.36 -11.22
N LEU A 37 -2.55 16.64 -11.61
CA LEU A 37 -2.92 17.23 -12.90
C LEU A 37 -3.27 18.73 -12.82
N GLY A 38 -3.03 19.38 -11.67
CA GLY A 38 -3.30 20.80 -11.47
C GLY A 38 -4.78 21.11 -11.22
N GLY A 39 -5.48 20.22 -10.52
CA GLY A 39 -6.90 20.36 -10.19
C GLY A 39 -7.64 19.04 -10.00
N SER A 40 -7.01 17.93 -10.38
CA SER A 40 -7.42 16.56 -10.12
C SER A 40 -6.17 15.69 -9.97
N TYR A 41 -6.38 14.46 -9.54
CA TYR A 41 -5.32 13.47 -9.32
C TYR A 41 -5.65 12.22 -10.13
N GLN A 42 -4.66 11.75 -10.89
CA GLN A 42 -4.71 10.46 -11.55
C GLN A 42 -4.01 9.43 -10.68
N TYR A 43 -4.71 8.34 -10.40
CA TYR A 43 -4.20 7.18 -9.70
C TYR A 43 -4.07 6.03 -10.68
N ASP A 44 -2.86 5.51 -10.84
CA ASP A 44 -2.63 4.27 -11.57
C ASP A 44 -2.56 3.14 -10.54
N ILE A 45 -3.51 2.20 -10.62
CA ILE A 45 -3.73 1.15 -9.63
C ILE A 45 -3.28 -0.18 -10.20
N ASP A 46 -2.51 -0.93 -9.40
CA ASP A 46 -2.16 -2.33 -9.67
C ASP A 46 -2.67 -3.22 -8.54
N VAL A 47 -3.46 -4.22 -8.87
CA VAL A 47 -3.91 -5.24 -7.92
C VAL A 47 -3.16 -6.52 -8.22
N VAL A 48 -2.35 -6.98 -7.27
CA VAL A 48 -1.46 -8.13 -7.43
C VAL A 48 -1.89 -9.24 -6.48
N LEU A 49 -2.12 -10.45 -6.99
CA LEU A 49 -2.22 -11.63 -6.14
C LEU A 49 -0.82 -12.15 -5.80
N ASP A 50 -0.23 -11.67 -4.70
CA ASP A 50 1.13 -12.05 -4.27
C ASP A 50 1.14 -13.10 -3.14
N ASN A 51 -0.03 -13.42 -2.58
CA ASN A 51 -0.20 -14.31 -1.43
C ASN A 51 0.68 -13.91 -0.24
N ASN A 52 0.78 -12.60 0.03
CA ASN A 52 1.57 -12.01 1.12
C ASN A 52 1.25 -12.58 2.52
N ASP A 53 0.07 -13.16 2.70
CA ASP A 53 -0.45 -13.67 3.97
C ASP A 53 -0.61 -15.20 4.01
N GLY A 54 -0.33 -15.90 2.91
CA GLY A 54 -0.45 -17.34 2.79
C GLY A 54 -1.90 -17.87 2.73
N SER A 55 -2.90 -17.02 2.55
CA SER A 55 -4.32 -17.40 2.51
C SER A 55 -4.82 -17.90 1.15
N TRP A 56 -4.03 -17.71 0.09
CA TRP A 56 -4.42 -18.11 -1.26
C TRP A 56 -4.45 -19.63 -1.44
N SER A 57 -5.42 -20.10 -2.21
CA SER A 57 -5.49 -21.46 -2.74
C SER A 57 -6.04 -21.44 -4.16
N SER A 58 -5.56 -22.36 -5.00
CA SER A 58 -6.00 -22.46 -6.39
C SER A 58 -7.53 -22.68 -6.48
N GLY A 59 -8.17 -21.93 -7.38
CA GLY A 59 -9.62 -22.00 -7.61
C GLY A 59 -10.46 -21.13 -6.68
N GLN A 60 -9.84 -20.34 -5.80
CA GLN A 60 -10.54 -19.27 -5.09
C GLN A 60 -11.03 -18.22 -6.09
N GLU A 61 -12.25 -17.73 -5.84
CA GLU A 61 -12.85 -16.65 -6.61
C GLU A 61 -13.00 -15.41 -5.73
N PHE A 62 -12.76 -14.24 -6.31
CA PHE A 62 -12.83 -12.96 -5.62
C PHE A 62 -13.63 -11.98 -6.45
N ASP A 63 -14.47 -11.19 -5.82
CA ASP A 63 -15.30 -10.22 -6.52
C ASP A 63 -15.52 -8.97 -5.67
N TRP A 64 -16.02 -7.92 -6.30
CA TRP A 64 -16.35 -6.63 -5.70
C TRP A 64 -15.14 -5.99 -5.02
N PHE A 65 -14.12 -5.69 -5.83
CA PHE A 65 -12.95 -4.91 -5.41
C PHE A 65 -13.33 -3.43 -5.34
N SER A 66 -13.47 -2.89 -4.14
CA SER A 66 -13.86 -1.49 -3.89
C SER A 66 -12.67 -0.66 -3.41
N PHE A 67 -12.51 0.54 -3.95
CA PHE A 67 -11.39 1.45 -3.68
C PHE A 67 -11.89 2.79 -3.15
N GLY A 68 -11.13 3.43 -2.26
CA GLY A 68 -11.53 4.67 -1.61
C GLY A 68 -12.61 4.47 -0.54
N ASN A 69 -12.51 3.36 0.20
CA ASN A 69 -13.46 3.03 1.26
C ASN A 69 -13.27 3.95 2.48
N GLN A 70 -14.32 4.16 3.26
CA GLN A 70 -14.29 4.99 4.46
C GLN A 70 -14.79 4.19 5.66
N THR A 71 -14.13 4.33 6.81
CA THR A 71 -14.64 3.83 8.09
C THR A 71 -15.00 5.01 8.98
N ASP A 72 -15.98 4.84 9.87
CA ASP A 72 -16.32 5.86 10.87
C ASP A 72 -15.17 6.11 11.88
N ASP A 73 -14.19 5.20 11.95
CA ASP A 73 -13.06 5.24 12.87
C ASP A 73 -11.80 5.90 12.27
N ILE A 74 -11.78 6.19 10.97
CA ILE A 74 -10.65 6.78 10.26
C ILE A 74 -11.11 8.15 9.70
N GLU A 75 -10.72 9.24 10.36
CA GLU A 75 -10.85 10.63 9.85
C GLU A 75 -9.92 10.90 8.65
N VAL A 76 -9.85 9.98 7.69
CA VAL A 76 -9.19 10.23 6.41
C VAL A 76 -10.30 10.59 5.44
N GLU A 77 -10.13 11.66 4.68
CA GLU A 77 -10.93 11.97 3.49
C GLU A 77 -10.68 10.90 2.40
N GLY A 78 -10.77 9.62 2.75
CA GLY A 78 -10.30 8.47 1.97
C GLY A 78 -11.16 8.13 0.77
N ALA A 79 -12.22 8.91 0.51
CA ALA A 79 -12.97 8.77 -0.73
C ALA A 79 -12.41 9.68 -1.80
N PHE A 80 -12.36 9.13 -3.00
CA PHE A 80 -12.01 9.83 -4.23
C PHE A 80 -12.96 10.98 -4.64
N GLY A 81 -14.00 11.27 -3.85
CA GLY A 81 -15.07 12.20 -4.25
C GLY A 81 -15.96 11.57 -5.31
N ASP A 82 -15.98 12.14 -6.52
CA ASP A 82 -16.66 11.61 -7.71
C ASP A 82 -15.65 11.01 -8.71
N PRO A 83 -15.12 9.80 -8.47
CA PRO A 83 -14.08 9.23 -9.31
C PRO A 83 -14.59 8.80 -10.69
N VAL A 84 -13.70 8.85 -11.67
CA VAL A 84 -13.90 8.27 -13.01
C VAL A 84 -12.84 7.20 -13.26
N LEU A 85 -13.29 5.99 -13.59
CA LEU A 85 -12.40 4.87 -13.90
C LEU A 85 -12.17 4.75 -15.40
N SER A 86 -10.96 4.35 -15.79
CA SER A 86 -10.61 4.04 -17.16
C SER A 86 -9.57 2.92 -17.22
N GLY A 87 -9.42 2.29 -18.38
CA GLY A 87 -8.47 1.18 -18.56
C GLY A 87 -8.86 -0.11 -17.82
N VAL A 88 -10.10 -0.23 -17.34
CA VAL A 88 -10.59 -1.40 -16.60
C VAL A 88 -10.49 -2.65 -17.49
N PRO A 89 -9.75 -3.69 -17.07
CA PRO A 89 -9.54 -4.88 -17.88
C PRO A 89 -10.75 -5.81 -17.81
N VAL A 90 -10.96 -6.58 -18.89
CA VAL A 90 -11.91 -7.71 -18.88
C VAL A 90 -11.42 -8.76 -17.86
N PRO A 91 -12.29 -9.37 -17.04
CA PRO A 91 -13.76 -9.38 -17.12
C PRO A 91 -14.47 -8.35 -16.24
N PHE A 92 -13.78 -7.33 -15.76
CA PHE A 92 -14.36 -6.38 -14.81
C PHE A 92 -15.29 -5.36 -15.47
N SER A 93 -16.40 -5.11 -14.78
CA SER A 93 -17.29 -3.98 -14.92
C SER A 93 -17.15 -3.05 -13.72
N VAL A 94 -17.58 -1.80 -13.88
CA VAL A 94 -17.53 -0.77 -12.82
C VAL A 94 -18.92 -0.48 -12.30
N THR A 95 -19.06 -0.47 -10.98
CA THR A 95 -20.23 0.06 -10.28
C THR A 95 -19.78 0.99 -9.15
N GLN A 96 -20.74 1.61 -8.46
CA GLN A 96 -20.51 2.33 -7.22
C GLN A 96 -21.12 1.50 -6.08
N THR A 97 -20.39 1.31 -4.99
CA THR A 97 -20.94 0.70 -3.77
C THR A 97 -21.32 1.76 -2.74
N SER A 98 -22.11 1.35 -1.75
CA SER A 98 -22.56 2.18 -0.64
C SER A 98 -22.53 1.36 0.65
N GLY A 99 -22.42 2.02 1.81
CA GLY A 99 -22.47 1.36 3.12
C GLY A 99 -21.09 1.10 3.73
N GLY A 100 -20.17 2.05 3.58
CA GLY A 100 -18.79 2.00 4.14
C GLY A 100 -17.73 1.70 3.08
N ALA A 101 -18.08 0.90 2.08
CA ALA A 101 -17.40 0.90 0.79
C ALA A 101 -18.10 1.94 -0.10
N ASN A 102 -17.63 3.19 -0.07
CA ASN A 102 -18.29 4.33 -0.72
C ASN A 102 -17.52 4.81 -1.98
N GLY A 103 -16.89 3.87 -2.68
CA GLY A 103 -16.07 4.18 -3.84
C GLY A 103 -16.31 3.24 -5.01
N PRO A 104 -15.53 3.43 -6.10
CA PRO A 104 -15.66 2.65 -7.31
C PRO A 104 -15.35 1.20 -7.00
N THR A 105 -16.25 0.33 -7.44
CA THR A 105 -16.16 -1.10 -7.25
C THR A 105 -16.05 -1.81 -8.58
N LEU A 106 -14.98 -2.57 -8.73
CA LEU A 106 -14.80 -3.50 -9.83
C LEU A 106 -15.47 -4.82 -9.48
N CYS A 107 -16.27 -5.30 -10.40
CA CYS A 107 -17.04 -6.52 -10.23
C CYS A 107 -17.05 -7.30 -11.54
N VAL A 108 -17.06 -8.63 -11.45
CA VAL A 108 -17.05 -9.47 -12.64
C VAL A 108 -18.40 -9.42 -13.34
N ASP A 109 -18.37 -9.44 -14.67
CA ASP A 109 -19.54 -9.50 -15.55
C ASP A 109 -20.57 -8.39 -15.30
N THR A 110 -21.72 -8.70 -14.68
CA THR A 110 -22.85 -7.77 -14.50
C THR A 110 -22.95 -7.19 -13.11
N CYS A 111 -21.97 -7.47 -12.25
CA CYS A 111 -21.96 -7.04 -10.85
C CYS A 111 -23.16 -7.55 -10.06
N SER A 112 -23.65 -8.74 -10.42
CA SER A 112 -24.74 -9.41 -9.74
C SER A 112 -24.22 -10.37 -8.68
N VAL A 113 -24.93 -10.49 -7.56
CA VAL A 113 -24.62 -11.43 -6.45
C VAL A 113 -24.60 -12.92 -6.87
N GLY A 114 -25.06 -13.25 -8.08
CA GLY A 114 -25.07 -14.61 -8.61
C GLY A 114 -24.03 -14.86 -9.71
N ASP A 115 -23.26 -13.85 -10.10
CA ASP A 115 -22.18 -14.02 -11.08
C ASP A 115 -20.98 -14.70 -10.40
N GLY A 116 -20.15 -15.40 -11.19
CA GLY A 116 -18.92 -16.01 -10.69
C GLY A 116 -17.88 -14.94 -10.33
N GLY A 117 -16.93 -15.28 -9.46
CA GLY A 117 -15.85 -14.35 -9.12
C GLY A 117 -14.67 -14.41 -10.09
N TYR A 118 -13.76 -13.45 -9.95
CA TYR A 118 -12.47 -13.45 -10.62
C TYR A 118 -11.57 -14.52 -10.01
N VAL A 119 -11.00 -15.39 -10.85
CA VAL A 119 -10.14 -16.50 -10.43
C VAL A 119 -8.69 -16.18 -10.82
N PRO A 120 -7.91 -15.54 -9.93
CA PRO A 120 -6.53 -15.17 -10.22
C PRO A 120 -5.56 -16.36 -10.13
N SER A 121 -4.48 -16.25 -10.91
CA SER A 121 -3.26 -17.03 -10.75
C SER A 121 -2.26 -16.31 -9.84
N LEU A 122 -1.41 -17.05 -9.14
CA LEU A 122 -0.36 -16.46 -8.29
C LEU A 122 0.57 -15.55 -9.12
N ASN A 123 0.82 -14.34 -8.60
CA ASN A 123 1.52 -13.20 -9.23
C ASN A 123 0.79 -12.59 -10.43
N GLU A 124 -0.49 -12.89 -10.63
CA GLU A 124 -1.30 -12.19 -11.61
C GLU A 124 -1.58 -10.75 -11.15
N THR A 125 -1.50 -9.83 -12.09
CA THR A 125 -1.75 -8.40 -11.88
C THR A 125 -2.82 -7.94 -12.86
N PHE A 126 -3.75 -7.14 -12.35
CA PHE A 126 -4.60 -6.33 -13.21
C PHE A 126 -4.49 -4.86 -12.80
N SER A 127 -4.60 -3.99 -13.80
CA SER A 127 -4.29 -2.56 -13.65
C SER A 127 -5.38 -1.71 -14.26
N PHE A 128 -5.62 -0.54 -13.68
CA PHE A 128 -6.58 0.44 -14.17
C PHE A 128 -6.27 1.82 -13.60
N THR A 129 -6.91 2.85 -14.13
CA THR A 129 -6.69 4.23 -13.71
C THR A 129 -7.95 4.80 -13.07
N ILE A 130 -7.79 5.54 -11.96
CA ILE A 130 -8.83 6.34 -11.31
C ILE A 130 -8.48 7.82 -11.44
N LEU A 131 -9.39 8.64 -11.94
CA LEU A 131 -9.30 10.09 -11.86
C LEU A 131 -10.18 10.58 -10.71
N ALA A 132 -9.65 11.38 -9.80
CA ALA A 132 -10.36 11.85 -8.62
C ALA A 132 -10.03 13.31 -8.27
N SER A 133 -10.88 13.95 -7.46
CA SER A 133 -10.67 15.32 -6.97
C SER A 133 -9.83 15.40 -5.70
N THR A 134 -9.75 14.29 -4.96
CA THR A 134 -9.07 14.22 -3.67
C THR A 134 -7.67 13.65 -3.84
N PHE A 135 -6.70 14.21 -3.13
CA PHE A 135 -5.36 13.63 -2.99
C PHE A 135 -5.35 12.61 -1.86
N LEU A 136 -4.86 11.41 -2.14
CA LEU A 136 -4.63 10.34 -1.18
C LEU A 136 -3.14 9.99 -1.22
N GLY A 137 -2.44 10.38 -0.18
CA GLY A 137 -1.03 10.06 0.04
C GLY A 137 -0.84 8.68 0.69
N ALA A 138 0.42 8.35 0.94
CA ALA A 138 0.80 7.06 1.52
C ALA A 138 -0.01 6.72 2.78
N GLY A 139 -0.64 5.54 2.78
CA GLY A 139 -1.46 5.07 3.89
C GLY A 139 -2.92 5.56 3.90
N GLU A 140 -3.32 6.40 2.94
CA GLU A 140 -4.68 6.99 2.92
C GLU A 140 -5.65 6.25 1.99
N LEU A 141 -5.16 5.59 0.94
CA LEU A 141 -6.01 4.81 0.05
C LEU A 141 -6.39 3.47 0.70
N LEU A 142 -7.67 3.33 1.05
CA LEU A 142 -8.25 2.09 1.54
C LEU A 142 -8.95 1.31 0.41
N TRP A 143 -8.86 -0.01 0.44
CA TRP A 143 -9.53 -0.90 -0.50
C TRP A 143 -10.10 -2.15 0.19
N SER A 144 -11.02 -2.83 -0.48
CA SER A 144 -11.69 -4.05 0.03
C SER A 144 -11.96 -5.01 -1.12
N ASN A 145 -12.01 -6.32 -0.84
CA ASN A 145 -12.74 -7.28 -1.68
C ASN A 145 -13.95 -7.78 -0.88
N LEU A 146 -15.15 -7.52 -1.39
CA LEU A 146 -16.38 -7.69 -0.61
C LEU A 146 -17.03 -9.06 -0.81
N SER A 147 -16.61 -9.81 -1.83
CA SER A 147 -17.10 -11.15 -2.11
C SER A 147 -15.92 -12.07 -2.40
N ALA A 148 -16.01 -13.30 -1.88
CA ALA A 148 -15.06 -14.36 -2.16
C ALA A 148 -15.72 -15.73 -2.03
N THR A 149 -15.37 -16.65 -2.93
CA THR A 149 -15.78 -18.06 -2.89
C THR A 149 -14.53 -18.92 -2.70
N GLY A 150 -14.54 -19.75 -1.65
CA GLY A 150 -13.37 -20.59 -1.28
C GLY A 150 -12.21 -19.83 -0.62
N GLY A 151 -12.31 -18.50 -0.50
CA GLY A 151 -11.35 -17.62 0.16
C GLY A 151 -12.02 -16.69 1.19
N ASN A 152 -11.35 -15.60 1.55
CA ASN A 152 -11.86 -14.61 2.50
C ASN A 152 -12.19 -13.28 1.79
N ALA A 153 -13.34 -12.70 2.15
CA ALA A 153 -13.57 -11.28 1.94
C ALA A 153 -12.68 -10.47 2.90
N SER A 154 -12.19 -9.33 2.47
CA SER A 154 -11.37 -8.44 3.28
C SER A 154 -11.80 -7.00 3.10
N GLN A 155 -11.72 -6.22 4.18
CA GLN A 155 -12.21 -4.86 4.19
C GLN A 155 -11.21 -3.90 4.79
N TYR A 156 -11.17 -2.69 4.22
CA TYR A 156 -10.38 -1.56 4.71
C TYR A 156 -8.87 -1.85 4.78
N ASN A 157 -8.37 -2.58 3.80
CA ASN A 157 -6.94 -2.80 3.63
C ASN A 157 -6.29 -1.53 3.10
N ILE A 158 -5.06 -1.27 3.52
CA ILE A 158 -4.29 -0.11 3.09
C ILE A 158 -3.56 -0.45 1.79
N ALA A 159 -3.72 0.38 0.76
CA ALA A 159 -2.94 0.28 -0.47
C ALA A 159 -1.52 0.86 -0.28
N VAL A 160 -0.55 0.31 -1.00
CA VAL A 160 0.85 0.68 -0.97
C VAL A 160 1.11 1.76 -2.01
N LEU A 161 1.72 2.88 -1.61
CA LEU A 161 2.14 3.93 -2.53
C LEU A 161 3.43 3.51 -3.26
N GLY A 162 3.43 3.55 -4.59
CA GLY A 162 4.53 3.17 -5.47
C GLY A 162 4.22 1.94 -6.33
N ASP A 163 5.06 1.69 -7.33
CA ASP A 163 4.96 0.56 -8.26
C ASP A 163 5.33 -0.80 -7.58
N PRO A 164 4.56 -1.89 -7.81
CA PRO A 164 4.87 -3.23 -7.32
C PRO A 164 6.29 -3.74 -7.67
N MET A 165 6.90 -3.19 -8.73
CA MET A 165 8.24 -3.56 -9.21
C MET A 165 9.35 -2.60 -8.73
N SER A 166 9.02 -1.50 -8.04
CA SER A 166 10.01 -0.49 -7.63
C SER A 166 10.85 -0.92 -6.42
N GLU A 167 10.37 -1.87 -5.63
CA GLU A 167 11.19 -2.54 -4.62
C GLU A 167 12.01 -3.66 -5.26
N VAL A 168 13.14 -3.32 -5.89
CA VAL A 168 14.31 -4.18 -5.76
C VAL A 168 14.83 -3.91 -4.35
N PRO A 169 14.63 -4.81 -3.36
CA PRO A 169 15.20 -4.60 -2.05
C PRO A 169 16.70 -4.54 -2.26
N LEU A 170 17.31 -3.36 -2.06
CA LEU A 170 18.75 -3.29 -2.00
C LEU A 170 19.13 -4.29 -0.90
N PRO A 171 19.85 -5.38 -1.21
CA PRO A 171 20.20 -6.35 -0.20
C PRO A 171 20.85 -5.58 0.92
N ALA A 172 20.44 -5.82 2.16
CA ALA A 172 20.94 -5.10 3.34
C ALA A 172 22.49 -5.05 3.44
N GLY A 173 23.20 -5.83 2.61
CA GLY A 173 24.64 -5.73 2.36
C GLY A 173 25.12 -4.46 1.64
N ALA A 174 24.31 -3.70 0.90
CA ALA A 174 24.76 -2.49 0.19
C ALA A 174 25.24 -1.39 1.17
N LEU A 175 24.62 -1.30 2.35
CA LEU A 175 25.06 -0.41 3.44
C LEU A 175 26.31 -0.92 4.18
N LEU A 176 26.59 -2.24 4.13
CA LEU A 176 27.79 -2.83 4.75
C LEU A 176 29.05 -2.62 3.91
N PHE A 177 28.95 -2.50 2.59
CA PHE A 177 30.13 -2.22 1.75
C PHE A 177 30.65 -0.78 1.91
N LEU A 178 29.78 0.20 2.14
CA LEU A 178 30.19 1.58 2.40
C LEU A 178 30.82 1.77 3.78
N THR A 179 30.40 1.00 4.78
CA THR A 179 30.96 1.07 6.14
C THR A 179 32.22 0.21 6.32
N GLY A 180 32.37 -0.88 5.57
CA GLY A 180 33.54 -1.76 5.63
C GLY A 180 34.84 -1.14 5.06
N LEU A 181 34.74 -0.33 4.00
CA LEU A 181 35.91 0.33 3.39
C LEU A 181 36.41 1.54 4.19
N GLY A 182 35.56 2.20 4.97
CA GLY A 182 35.97 3.29 5.87
C GLY A 182 36.75 2.81 7.11
N GLY A 183 36.40 1.63 7.64
CA GLY A 183 37.03 1.07 8.85
C GLY A 183 38.47 0.59 8.64
N ALA A 184 38.80 0.09 7.46
CA ALA A 184 40.14 -0.43 7.16
C ALA A 184 41.20 0.68 6.98
N ALA A 185 40.81 1.90 6.58
CA ALA A 185 41.75 3.02 6.43
C ALA A 185 42.14 3.67 7.78
N ALA A 186 41.30 3.58 8.80
CA ALA A 186 41.56 4.20 10.11
C ALA A 186 42.44 3.33 11.03
N ALA A 187 42.44 2.00 10.87
CA ALA A 187 43.23 1.08 11.70
C ALA A 187 44.73 1.03 11.32
N GLY A 188 45.10 1.45 10.11
CA GLY A 188 46.49 1.41 9.62
C GLY A 188 47.42 2.50 10.14
N ARG A 189 46.91 3.61 10.70
CA ARG A 189 47.74 4.78 11.07
C ARG A 189 48.26 4.81 12.51
N LYS A 190 47.89 3.86 13.39
CA LYS A 190 48.31 3.88 14.81
C LYS A 190 49.54 3.04 15.16
N ARG A 191 50.22 2.40 14.21
CA ARG A 191 51.42 1.56 14.48
C ARG A 191 52.77 2.16 14.08
N ALA A 192 52.85 3.46 13.81
CA ALA A 192 54.10 4.12 13.36
C ALA A 192 54.58 5.26 14.28
N ALA A 193 54.37 5.15 15.60
CA ALA A 193 54.91 6.12 16.56
C ALA A 193 55.25 5.46 17.91
N SER A 194 56.30 4.64 17.92
CA SER A 194 57.14 4.45 19.12
C SER A 194 58.58 4.15 18.69
N SER A 195 59.42 5.19 18.70
CA SER A 195 60.86 5.13 18.93
C SER A 195 61.25 6.41 19.64
#